data_AF-A0A1T4QLN3-F1
#
_entry.id   AF-A0A1T4QLN3-F1
#
_cell.length_a   1.000
_cell.length_b   1.000
_cell.length_c   1.000
_cell.angle_alpha   90.00
_cell.angle_beta   90.00
_cell.angle_gamma   90.00
#
_symmetry.space_group_name_H-M   'P 1'
#
loop_
_entity.id
_entity.type
_entity.pdbx_description
1 polymer ?
#
loop_
_entity_poly.entity_id
_entity_poly.type
_entity_poly.pdbx_seq_one_letter_code
_entity_poly.pdbx_strand_id
1 'polypeptide(L)'
;MTRPYAHPAPAATPEEIELGGRGISAAVDMDAINTLLAGLPTSALMAELDAIVEVIDASDTGRARRRAGLLGRLLGRDLVARANPDATADRVRVHLAHAAEHAGLLASHLSALEAVYSPLQQQIDAMDAFVEASRNTIGPAPDEPDPRHLLAHRHLERFQAVGVSWRHTRAQVRMAVDHVHLVLDRYRKVRDLLVPLWRQHHAGGALEERLRERLPAGENDRQALHRLIASLQTSPPTTHTPTHPNPADREPSP
;
A
#
# COMPACT_ATOMS: atom_id res chain seq x y z
N MET A 1 23.90 -18.04 8.52
CA MET A 1 24.90 -17.72 9.56
C MET A 1 25.05 -16.22 9.62
N THR A 2 24.28 -15.57 10.50
CA THR A 2 24.30 -14.12 10.71
C THR A 2 25.49 -13.81 11.61
N ARG A 3 26.51 -13.13 11.08
CA ARG A 3 27.62 -12.62 11.89
C ARG A 3 26.99 -11.68 12.94
N PRO A 4 27.27 -11.84 14.26
CA PRO A 4 26.80 -10.88 15.24
C PRO A 4 27.32 -9.50 14.81
N TYR A 5 26.40 -8.54 14.67
CA TYR A 5 26.74 -7.14 14.40
C TYR A 5 27.55 -6.64 15.59
N ALA A 6 28.87 -6.65 15.45
CA ALA A 6 29.75 -5.99 16.39
C ALA A 6 29.40 -4.50 16.32
N HIS A 7 28.86 -3.95 17.42
CA HIS A 7 28.72 -2.50 17.52
C HIS A 7 30.09 -1.88 17.26
N PRO A 8 30.20 -0.95 16.31
CA PRO A 8 31.47 -0.29 16.05
C PRO A 8 31.96 0.37 17.32
N ALA A 9 33.24 0.20 17.63
CA ALA A 9 33.85 0.84 18.78
C ALA A 9 33.67 2.36 18.69
N PRO A 10 33.48 3.05 19.83
CA PRO A 10 33.44 4.50 19.83
C PRO A 10 34.69 5.09 19.19
N ALA A 11 34.51 6.13 18.38
CA ALA A 11 35.58 6.81 17.67
C ALA A 11 35.85 8.18 18.29
N ALA A 12 37.12 8.52 18.46
CA ALA A 12 37.55 9.79 19.07
C ALA A 12 38.07 10.79 18.04
N THR A 13 38.58 10.29 16.91
CA THR A 13 39.20 11.11 15.85
C THR A 13 38.29 11.26 14.62
N PRO A 14 38.43 12.34 13.84
CA PRO A 14 37.67 12.53 12.60
C PRO A 14 37.76 11.34 11.63
N GLU A 15 38.94 10.73 11.51
CA GLU A 15 39.22 9.60 10.62
C GLU A 15 38.52 8.32 11.08
N GLU A 16 38.55 8.01 12.38
CA GLU A 16 37.85 6.88 12.97
C GLU A 16 36.33 7.05 12.84
N ILE A 17 35.82 8.26 13.03
CA ILE A 17 34.38 8.57 12.88
C ILE A 17 33.95 8.34 11.44
N GLU A 18 34.73 8.81 10.47
CA GLU A 18 34.43 8.64 9.05
C GLU A 18 34.49 7.16 8.64
N LEU A 19 35.49 6.40 9.12
CA LEU A 19 35.61 4.98 8.83
C LEU A 19 34.46 4.16 9.44
N GLY A 20 34.15 4.39 10.72
CA GLY A 20 33.09 3.70 11.43
C GLY A 20 31.71 3.99 10.83
N GLY A 21 31.40 5.26 10.59
CA GLY A 21 30.12 5.64 9.99
C GLY A 21 29.96 5.12 8.56
N ARG A 22 31.02 5.13 7.73
CA ARG A 22 30.98 4.50 6.39
C ARG A 22 30.76 2.98 6.46
N GLY A 23 31.37 2.31 7.43
CA GLY A 23 31.17 0.88 7.65
C GLY A 23 29.71 0.53 7.94
N ILE A 24 29.03 1.31 8.78
CA ILE A 24 27.60 1.16 9.06
C ILE A 24 26.77 1.49 7.82
N SER A 25 27.08 2.59 7.12
CA SER A 25 26.36 2.99 5.90
C SER A 25 26.46 1.99 4.76
N ALA A 26 27.61 1.34 4.58
CA ALA A 26 27.80 0.33 3.54
C ALA A 26 27.01 -0.97 3.79
N ALA A 27 26.50 -1.19 5.01
CA ALA A 27 25.69 -2.36 5.33
C ALA A 27 24.23 -2.26 4.85
N VAL A 28 23.78 -1.07 4.44
CA VAL A 28 22.43 -0.83 3.91
C VAL A 28 22.50 -0.43 2.44
N ASP A 29 21.86 -1.22 1.59
CA ASP A 29 21.64 -0.84 0.19
C ASP A 29 20.36 0.00 0.06
N MET A 30 20.50 1.31 0.28
CA MET A 30 19.36 2.25 0.21
C MET A 30 18.77 2.35 -1.20
N ASP A 31 19.57 2.14 -2.24
CA ASP A 31 19.11 2.21 -3.63
C ASP A 31 18.24 1.00 -3.97
N ALA A 32 18.59 -0.19 -3.49
CA ALA A 32 17.72 -1.36 -3.59
C ALA A 32 16.38 -1.14 -2.88
N ILE A 33 16.38 -0.54 -1.68
CA ILE A 33 15.14 -0.25 -0.93
C ILE A 33 14.28 0.77 -1.70
N ASN A 34 14.88 1.84 -2.20
CA ASN A 34 14.16 2.84 -3.00
C ASN A 34 13.60 2.26 -4.30
N THR A 35 14.34 1.34 -4.93
CA THR A 35 13.87 0.62 -6.12
C THR A 35 12.67 -0.26 -5.81
N LEU A 36 12.68 -0.98 -4.68
CA LEU A 36 11.54 -1.78 -4.22
C LEU A 36 10.31 -0.91 -3.95
N LEU A 37 10.48 0.26 -3.34
CA LEU A 37 9.40 1.21 -3.08
C LEU A 37 8.81 1.79 -4.37
N ALA A 38 9.66 2.16 -5.33
CA ALA A 38 9.23 2.72 -6.61
C ALA A 38 8.54 1.68 -7.52
N GLY A 39 8.92 0.40 -7.39
CA GLY A 39 8.45 -0.69 -8.25
C GLY A 39 7.14 -1.37 -7.83
N LEU A 40 6.39 -0.82 -6.87
CA LEU A 40 5.18 -1.45 -6.33
C LEU A 40 4.08 -1.65 -7.40
N PRO A 41 3.68 -2.90 -7.73
CA PRO A 41 2.71 -3.17 -8.79
C PRO A 41 1.25 -3.09 -8.31
N THR A 42 0.90 -2.10 -7.48
CA THR A 42 -0.44 -2.01 -6.87
C THR A 42 -1.53 -1.60 -7.85
N SER A 43 -1.21 -0.72 -8.81
CA SER A 43 -2.17 -0.19 -9.79
C SER A 43 -2.74 -1.26 -10.71
N ALA A 44 -1.91 -2.21 -11.16
CA ALA A 44 -2.34 -3.29 -12.04
C ALA A 44 -3.39 -4.19 -11.37
N LEU A 45 -3.15 -4.58 -10.12
CA LEU A 45 -4.14 -5.36 -9.35
C LEU A 45 -5.42 -4.56 -9.13
N MET A 46 -5.31 -3.29 -8.74
CA MET A 46 -6.47 -2.43 -8.52
C MET A 46 -7.32 -2.26 -9.79
N ALA A 47 -6.69 -2.09 -10.96
CA ALA A 47 -7.37 -2.00 -12.24
C ALA A 47 -8.14 -3.29 -12.57
N GLU A 48 -7.56 -4.47 -12.32
CA GLU A 48 -8.26 -5.75 -12.49
C GLU A 48 -9.43 -5.91 -11.50
N LEU A 49 -9.28 -5.47 -10.25
CA LEU A 49 -10.37 -5.49 -9.28
C LEU A 49 -11.52 -4.56 -9.68
N ASP A 50 -11.21 -3.36 -10.18
CA ASP A 50 -12.20 -2.41 -10.65
C ASP A 50 -12.91 -2.93 -11.91
N ALA A 51 -12.18 -3.58 -12.83
CA ALA A 51 -12.76 -4.24 -13.99
C ALA A 51 -13.73 -5.38 -13.60
N ILE A 52 -13.40 -6.19 -12.58
CA ILE A 52 -14.32 -7.21 -12.04
C ILE A 52 -15.59 -6.57 -11.51
N VAL A 53 -15.46 -5.50 -10.71
CA VAL A 53 -16.62 -4.81 -10.13
C VAL A 53 -17.47 -4.18 -11.24
N GLU A 54 -16.87 -3.58 -12.26
CA GLU A 54 -17.58 -3.00 -13.40
C GLU A 54 -18.35 -4.05 -14.19
N VAL A 55 -17.72 -5.20 -14.49
CA VAL A 55 -18.39 -6.31 -15.20
C VAL A 55 -19.56 -6.86 -14.37
N ILE A 56 -19.39 -6.99 -13.06
CA ILE A 56 -20.47 -7.43 -12.15
C ILE A 56 -21.59 -6.39 -12.11
N ASP A 57 -21.28 -5.11 -11.96
CA ASP A 57 -22.27 -4.03 -11.92
C ASP A 57 -23.05 -3.90 -13.23
N ALA A 58 -22.38 -4.08 -14.38
CA ALA A 58 -23.01 -4.04 -15.70
C ALA A 58 -23.95 -5.24 -15.93
N SER A 59 -23.72 -6.37 -15.26
CA SER A 59 -24.55 -7.57 -15.35
C SER A 59 -25.87 -7.48 -14.57
N ASP A 60 -25.99 -6.51 -13.65
CA ASP A 60 -27.22 -6.30 -12.88
C ASP A 60 -28.31 -5.63 -13.73
N THR A 61 -29.12 -6.48 -14.36
CA THR A 61 -30.29 -6.09 -15.15
C THR A 61 -31.30 -5.24 -14.36
N GLY A 62 -31.32 -5.28 -13.02
CA GLY A 62 -32.20 -4.46 -12.19
C GLY A 62 -31.91 -2.96 -12.29
N ARG A 63 -30.64 -2.56 -12.39
CA ARG A 63 -30.25 -1.14 -12.65
C ARG A 63 -30.42 -0.76 -14.11
N ALA A 64 -30.07 -1.65 -15.04
CA ALA A 64 -30.27 -1.43 -16.47
C ALA A 64 -31.76 -1.18 -16.79
N ARG A 65 -32.66 -1.95 -16.18
CA ARG A 65 -34.11 -1.86 -16.33
C ARG A 65 -34.74 -0.64 -15.63
N ARG A 66 -34.11 -0.08 -14.59
CA ARG A 66 -34.54 1.20 -13.97
C ARG A 66 -34.10 2.43 -14.77
N ARG A 67 -32.95 2.37 -15.46
CA ARG A 67 -32.45 3.47 -16.32
C ARG A 67 -33.04 3.42 -17.73
N ALA A 68 -33.20 2.24 -18.30
CA ALA A 68 -33.90 2.04 -19.55
C ALA A 68 -35.40 1.99 -19.26
N GLY A 69 -36.07 3.15 -19.28
CA GLY A 69 -37.53 3.22 -19.20
C GLY A 69 -38.22 2.35 -20.27
N LEU A 70 -39.56 2.35 -20.30
CA LEU A 70 -40.44 1.49 -21.11
C LEU A 70 -39.96 1.18 -22.56
N LEU A 71 -39.24 2.11 -23.19
CA LEU A 71 -38.63 1.98 -24.52
C LEU A 71 -37.51 0.94 -24.62
N GLY A 72 -36.69 0.74 -23.57
CA GLY A 72 -35.66 -0.30 -23.54
C GLY A 72 -36.23 -1.73 -23.48
N ARG A 73 -37.44 -1.88 -22.93
CA ARG A 73 -38.20 -3.14 -22.90
C ARG A 73 -38.73 -3.54 -24.28
N LEU A 74 -38.98 -2.58 -25.17
CA LEU A 74 -39.50 -2.83 -26.53
C LEU A 74 -38.40 -3.11 -27.56
N LEU A 75 -37.19 -2.59 -27.33
CA LEU A 75 -36.06 -2.73 -28.27
C LEU A 75 -35.23 -4.01 -28.11
N GLY A 76 -35.66 -4.98 -27.29
CA GLY A 76 -34.98 -6.29 -27.17
C GLY A 76 -33.56 -6.25 -26.60
N ARG A 77 -33.06 -5.08 -26.17
CA ARG A 77 -31.73 -4.91 -25.58
C ARG A 77 -31.60 -5.69 -24.25
N ASP A 78 -32.72 -5.87 -23.55
CA ASP A 78 -32.84 -6.70 -22.34
C ASP A 78 -32.74 -8.22 -22.66
N LEU A 79 -33.03 -8.64 -23.90
CA LEU A 79 -32.88 -10.04 -24.35
C LEU A 79 -31.43 -10.37 -24.74
N VAL A 80 -30.69 -9.42 -25.33
CA VAL A 80 -29.27 -9.62 -25.71
C VAL A 80 -28.37 -9.73 -24.48
N ALA A 81 -28.63 -8.94 -23.43
CA ALA A 81 -27.95 -9.09 -22.14
C ALA A 81 -28.29 -10.41 -21.44
N ARG A 82 -29.50 -10.96 -21.69
CA ARG A 82 -29.93 -12.28 -21.22
C ARG A 82 -29.39 -13.45 -22.05
N ALA A 83 -28.96 -13.21 -23.29
CA ALA A 83 -28.53 -14.26 -24.21
C ALA A 83 -27.08 -14.73 -24.01
N ASN A 84 -26.24 -13.96 -23.30
CA ASN A 84 -24.82 -14.29 -23.09
C ASN A 84 -24.37 -14.24 -21.60
N PRO A 85 -25.02 -14.97 -20.69
CA PRO A 85 -24.57 -15.07 -19.30
C PRO A 85 -23.16 -15.68 -19.19
N ASP A 86 -22.81 -16.59 -20.10
CA ASP A 86 -21.51 -17.23 -20.17
C ASP A 86 -20.39 -16.23 -20.51
N ALA A 87 -20.67 -15.24 -21.36
CA ALA A 87 -19.68 -14.22 -21.73
C ALA A 87 -19.30 -13.30 -20.55
N THR A 88 -20.23 -12.99 -19.65
CA THR A 88 -19.93 -12.20 -18.44
C THR A 88 -19.15 -13.05 -17.42
N ALA A 89 -19.56 -14.30 -17.20
CA ALA A 89 -18.85 -15.22 -16.33
C ALA A 89 -17.42 -15.49 -16.81
N ASP A 90 -17.22 -15.60 -18.13
CA ASP A 90 -15.90 -15.72 -18.75
C ASP A 90 -15.05 -14.47 -18.57
N ARG A 91 -15.61 -13.27 -18.72
CA ARG A 91 -14.88 -12.01 -18.45
C ARG A 91 -14.45 -11.90 -17.00
N VAL A 92 -15.35 -12.17 -16.04
CA VAL A 92 -15.01 -12.20 -14.62
C VAL A 92 -13.91 -13.23 -14.33
N ARG A 93 -13.97 -14.41 -14.98
CA ARG A 93 -12.94 -15.45 -14.84
C ARG A 93 -11.58 -15.00 -15.38
N VAL A 94 -11.54 -14.33 -16.53
CA VAL A 94 -10.30 -13.78 -17.11
C VAL A 94 -9.69 -12.74 -16.19
N HIS A 95 -10.47 -11.74 -15.76
CA HIS A 95 -9.98 -10.70 -14.85
C HIS A 95 -9.54 -11.28 -13.50
N LEU A 96 -10.21 -12.30 -12.98
CA LEU A 96 -9.76 -12.99 -11.76
C LEU A 96 -8.43 -13.72 -11.96
N ALA A 97 -8.17 -14.29 -13.14
CA ALA A 97 -6.90 -14.95 -13.43
C ALA A 97 -5.75 -13.92 -13.44
N HIS A 98 -5.91 -12.79 -14.13
CA HIS A 98 -4.92 -11.72 -14.13
C HIS A 98 -4.75 -11.11 -12.73
N ALA A 99 -5.85 -10.89 -11.99
CA ALA A 99 -5.79 -10.42 -10.61
C ALA A 99 -5.00 -11.39 -9.71
N ALA A 100 -5.13 -12.71 -9.92
CA ALA A 100 -4.35 -13.70 -9.18
C ALA A 100 -2.85 -13.61 -9.49
N GLU A 101 -2.47 -13.42 -10.75
CA GLU A 101 -1.08 -13.21 -11.16
C GLU A 101 -0.49 -11.95 -10.52
N HIS A 102 -1.20 -10.81 -10.62
CA HIS A 102 -0.77 -9.56 -10.00
C HIS A 102 -0.72 -9.64 -8.47
N ALA A 103 -1.67 -10.33 -7.83
CA ALA A 103 -1.65 -10.58 -6.39
C ALA A 103 -0.44 -11.42 -5.97
N GLY A 104 -0.04 -12.41 -6.79
CA GLY A 104 1.18 -13.19 -6.56
C GLY A 104 2.45 -12.34 -6.62
N LEU A 105 2.58 -11.50 -7.66
CA LEU A 105 3.70 -10.56 -7.80
C LEU A 105 3.73 -9.53 -6.66
N LEU A 106 2.56 -9.04 -6.24
CA LEU A 106 2.46 -8.08 -5.15
C LEU A 106 2.81 -8.72 -3.80
N ALA A 107 2.41 -9.98 -3.57
CA ALA A 107 2.79 -10.74 -2.39
C ALA A 107 4.30 -11.04 -2.33
N SER A 108 4.95 -11.29 -3.47
CA SER A 108 6.41 -11.45 -3.47
C SER A 108 7.12 -10.12 -3.14
N HIS A 109 6.63 -8.99 -3.67
CA HIS A 109 7.16 -7.66 -3.31
C HIS A 109 6.95 -7.34 -1.83
N LEU A 110 5.79 -7.67 -1.27
CA LEU A 110 5.51 -7.54 0.15
C LEU A 110 6.54 -8.30 0.99
N SER A 111 6.82 -9.56 0.65
CA SER A 111 7.81 -10.36 1.38
C SER A 111 9.23 -9.75 1.31
N ALA A 112 9.60 -9.15 0.17
CA ALA A 112 10.87 -8.45 0.02
C ALA A 112 10.94 -7.18 0.89
N LEU A 113 9.85 -6.39 0.95
CA LEU A 113 9.77 -5.21 1.81
C LEU A 113 9.82 -5.57 3.30
N GLU A 114 9.10 -6.62 3.71
CA GLU A 114 9.11 -7.11 5.10
C GLU A 114 10.50 -7.61 5.51
N ALA A 115 11.21 -8.29 4.60
CA ALA A 115 12.57 -8.77 4.84
C ALA A 115 13.59 -7.65 5.07
N VAL A 116 13.36 -6.46 4.50
CA VAL A 116 14.24 -5.28 4.66
C VAL A 116 14.02 -4.57 6.01
N TYR A 117 12.84 -4.70 6.61
CA TYR A 117 12.44 -3.88 7.75
C TYR A 117 13.32 -4.05 8.99
N SER A 118 13.59 -5.30 9.39
CA SER A 118 14.41 -5.58 10.58
C SER A 118 15.89 -5.23 10.37
N PRO A 119 16.55 -5.60 9.25
CA PRO A 119 17.90 -5.15 8.96
C PRO A 119 18.05 -3.63 8.96
N LEU A 120 17.14 -2.89 8.31
CA LEU A 120 17.19 -1.44 8.28
C LEU A 120 17.07 -0.84 9.69
N GLN A 121 16.18 -1.37 10.53
CA GLN A 121 16.05 -0.91 11.92
C GLN A 121 17.34 -1.16 12.71
N GLN A 122 17.95 -2.34 12.58
CA GLN A 122 19.21 -2.64 13.26
C GLN A 122 20.33 -1.68 12.85
N GLN A 123 20.38 -1.28 11.57
CA GLN A 123 21.39 -0.31 11.11
C GLN A 123 21.13 1.10 11.59
N ILE A 124 19.86 1.51 11.70
CA ILE A 124 19.50 2.79 12.35
C ILE A 124 19.98 2.79 13.80
N ASP A 125 19.69 1.72 14.56
CA ASP A 125 20.08 1.60 15.96
C ASP A 125 21.61 1.57 16.12
N ALA A 126 22.31 0.87 15.23
CA ALA A 126 23.78 0.85 15.21
C ALA A 126 24.37 2.24 14.91
N MET A 127 23.79 2.99 13.97
CA MET A 127 24.22 4.35 13.65
C MET A 127 23.97 5.31 14.83
N ASP A 128 22.79 5.25 15.44
CA ASP A 128 22.46 6.11 16.59
C ASP A 128 23.39 5.80 17.78
N ALA A 129 23.64 4.52 18.08
CA ALA A 129 24.58 4.11 19.13
C ALA A 129 26.02 4.53 18.85
N PHE A 130 26.48 4.40 17.59
CA PHE A 130 27.82 4.84 17.18
C PHE A 130 28.01 6.35 17.35
N VAL A 131 27.03 7.13 16.90
CA VAL A 131 27.05 8.59 17.00
C VAL A 131 27.05 9.02 18.46
N GLU A 132 26.20 8.42 19.30
CA GLU A 132 26.15 8.70 20.74
C GLU A 132 27.47 8.37 21.44
N ALA A 133 27.99 7.16 21.23
CA ALA A 133 29.24 6.71 21.86
C ALA A 133 30.45 7.58 21.42
N SER A 134 30.48 8.00 20.16
CA SER A 134 31.54 8.87 19.64
C SER A 134 31.44 10.30 20.19
N ARG A 135 30.23 10.88 20.32
CA ARG A 135 30.04 12.17 21.01
C ARG A 135 30.54 12.13 22.45
N ASN A 136 30.19 11.06 23.18
CA ASN A 136 30.62 10.89 24.57
C ASN A 136 32.15 10.77 24.70
N THR A 137 32.81 10.22 23.68
CA THR A 137 34.27 10.04 23.65
C THR A 137 35.01 11.32 23.30
N ILE A 138 34.48 12.12 22.36
CA ILE A 138 35.06 13.42 21.99
C ILE A 138 34.91 14.44 23.12
N GLY A 139 33.83 14.36 23.90
CA GLY A 139 33.58 15.27 25.02
C GLY A 139 33.16 16.68 24.58
N PRO A 140 33.05 17.63 25.53
CA PRO A 140 32.64 19.00 25.25
C PRO A 140 33.70 19.77 24.44
N ALA A 141 33.29 20.91 23.87
CA ALA A 141 34.18 21.78 23.13
C ALA A 141 35.40 22.20 23.98
N PRO A 142 36.62 22.13 23.44
CA PRO A 142 37.81 22.61 24.12
C PRO A 142 37.76 24.13 24.30
N ASP A 143 38.40 24.63 25.36
CA ASP A 143 38.46 26.06 25.67
C ASP A 143 39.17 26.86 24.57
N GLU A 144 40.10 26.23 23.86
CA GLU A 144 40.74 26.78 22.66
C GLU A 144 40.18 26.10 21.40
N PRO A 145 39.90 26.86 20.32
CA PRO A 145 39.32 26.31 19.10
C PRO A 145 40.27 25.33 18.41
N ASP A 146 39.95 24.03 18.50
CA ASP A 146 40.63 22.96 17.78
C ASP A 146 39.89 22.60 16.47
N PRO A 147 40.50 22.84 15.29
CA PRO A 147 39.92 22.46 13.99
C PRO A 147 39.57 20.97 13.88
N ARG A 148 40.31 20.08 14.54
CA ARG A 148 40.03 18.62 14.50
C ARG A 148 38.77 18.29 15.27
N HIS A 149 38.58 18.89 16.43
CA HIS A 149 37.36 18.76 17.22
C HIS A 149 36.11 19.23 16.44
N LEU A 150 36.20 20.36 15.74
CA LEU A 150 35.12 20.86 14.87
C LEU A 150 34.81 19.91 13.72
N LEU A 151 35.83 19.35 13.07
CA LEU A 151 35.65 18.39 11.97
C LEU A 151 34.98 17.11 12.44
N ALA A 152 35.37 16.60 13.62
CA ALA A 152 34.78 15.42 14.24
C ALA A 152 33.28 15.61 14.50
N HIS A 153 32.88 16.76 15.05
CA HIS A 153 31.47 17.11 15.25
C HIS A 153 30.69 17.17 13.94
N ARG A 154 31.26 17.80 12.91
CA ARG A 154 30.64 17.87 11.58
C ARG A 154 30.44 16.49 10.94
N HIS A 155 31.36 15.56 11.16
CA HIS A 155 31.22 14.18 10.71
C HIS A 155 30.05 13.49 11.44
N LEU A 156 29.94 13.65 12.76
CA LEU A 156 28.84 13.09 13.53
C LEU A 156 27.47 13.67 13.16
N GLU A 157 27.37 14.98 12.95
CA GLU A 157 26.14 15.64 12.48
C GLU A 157 25.69 15.07 11.12
N ARG A 158 26.63 14.82 10.21
CA ARG A 158 26.34 14.20 8.92
C ARG A 158 25.75 12.80 9.10
N PHE A 159 26.36 11.96 9.93
CA PHE A 159 25.86 10.61 10.20
C PHE A 159 24.51 10.62 10.93
N GLN A 160 24.28 11.59 11.82
CA GLN A 160 22.97 11.80 12.41
C GLN A 160 21.92 12.16 11.35
N ALA A 161 22.24 13.04 10.40
CA ALA A 161 21.35 13.37 9.30
C ALA A 161 21.05 12.16 8.40
N VAL A 162 22.04 11.31 8.14
CA VAL A 162 21.85 10.02 7.45
C VAL A 162 20.90 9.11 8.22
N GLY A 163 21.08 8.96 9.53
CA GLY A 163 20.18 8.17 10.38
C GLY A 163 18.74 8.69 10.38
N VAL A 164 18.55 10.02 10.36
CA VAL A 164 17.22 10.65 10.18
C VAL A 164 16.60 10.28 8.84
N SER A 165 17.37 10.34 7.75
CA SER A 165 16.91 9.94 6.41
C SER A 165 16.49 8.47 6.38
N TRP A 166 17.26 7.57 6.96
CA TRP A 166 16.90 6.14 7.04
C TRP A 166 15.63 5.88 7.84
N ARG A 167 15.42 6.61 8.95
CA ARG A 167 14.16 6.53 9.72
C ARG A 167 12.96 6.96 8.87
N HIS A 168 13.13 7.97 8.02
CA HIS A 168 12.10 8.37 7.07
C HIS A 168 11.82 7.27 6.05
N THR A 169 12.84 6.69 5.41
CA THR A 169 12.66 5.57 4.46
C THR A 169 12.00 4.37 5.13
N ARG A 170 12.36 4.03 6.37
CA ARG A 170 11.70 2.96 7.12
C ARG A 170 10.21 3.24 7.32
N ALA A 171 9.84 4.48 7.63
CA ALA A 171 8.44 4.87 7.74
C ALA A 171 7.70 4.70 6.40
N GLN A 172 8.33 5.05 5.27
CA GLN A 172 7.79 4.82 3.93
C GLN A 172 7.61 3.33 3.63
N VAL A 173 8.58 2.49 3.98
CA VAL A 173 8.47 1.02 3.85
C VAL A 173 7.28 0.49 4.65
N ARG A 174 7.09 0.94 5.89
CA ARG A 174 5.93 0.52 6.70
C ARG A 174 4.62 0.93 6.04
N MET A 175 4.50 2.18 5.58
CA MET A 175 3.31 2.66 4.88
C MET A 175 3.03 1.85 3.60
N ALA A 176 4.07 1.51 2.85
CA ALA A 176 3.95 0.66 1.68
C ALA A 176 3.45 -0.75 2.04
N VAL A 177 4.01 -1.38 3.07
CA VAL A 177 3.57 -2.68 3.59
C VAL A 177 2.08 -2.64 3.98
N ASP A 178 1.67 -1.64 4.77
CA ASP A 178 0.28 -1.47 5.19
C ASP A 178 -0.66 -1.31 3.99
N HIS A 179 -0.25 -0.49 3.00
CA HIS A 179 -1.01 -0.30 1.78
C HIS A 179 -1.15 -1.59 0.95
N VAL A 180 -0.07 -2.36 0.82
CA VAL A 180 -0.09 -3.62 0.09
C VAL A 180 -1.01 -4.65 0.76
N HIS A 181 -0.98 -4.74 2.09
CA HIS A 181 -1.92 -5.59 2.85
C HIS A 181 -3.38 -5.23 2.56
N LEU A 182 -3.71 -3.94 2.56
CA LEU A 182 -5.07 -3.46 2.24
C LEU A 182 -5.52 -3.88 0.83
N VAL A 183 -4.64 -3.76 -0.17
CA VAL A 183 -4.94 -4.15 -1.56
C VAL A 183 -5.15 -5.66 -1.68
N LEU A 184 -4.27 -6.46 -1.06
CA LEU A 184 -4.40 -7.92 -1.06
C LEU A 184 -5.67 -8.40 -0.34
N ASP A 185 -6.05 -7.74 0.75
CA ASP A 185 -7.30 -8.01 1.45
C ASP A 185 -8.53 -7.65 0.60
N ARG A 186 -8.46 -6.54 -0.15
CA ARG A 186 -9.50 -6.20 -1.12
C ARG A 186 -9.63 -7.28 -2.19
N TYR A 187 -8.52 -7.77 -2.74
CA TYR A 187 -8.52 -8.90 -3.68
C TYR A 187 -9.17 -10.16 -3.07
N ARG A 188 -8.81 -10.54 -1.85
CA ARG A 188 -9.44 -11.68 -1.14
C ARG A 188 -10.94 -11.48 -0.98
N LYS A 189 -11.40 -10.30 -0.58
CA LYS A 189 -12.84 -9.99 -0.47
C LYS A 189 -13.56 -10.11 -1.81
N VAL A 190 -12.97 -9.63 -2.91
CA VAL A 190 -13.55 -9.77 -4.25
C VAL A 190 -13.65 -11.25 -4.65
N ARG A 191 -12.55 -12.00 -4.49
CA ARG A 191 -12.46 -13.41 -4.88
C ARG A 191 -13.34 -14.33 -4.04
N ASP A 192 -13.35 -14.15 -2.72
CA ASP A 192 -13.93 -15.10 -1.76
C ASP A 192 -15.36 -14.73 -1.34
N LEU A 193 -15.76 -13.47 -1.48
CA LEU A 193 -17.10 -13.00 -1.10
C LEU A 193 -17.88 -12.48 -2.31
N LEU A 194 -17.37 -11.45 -3.01
CA LEU A 194 -18.14 -10.77 -4.06
C LEU A 194 -18.48 -11.73 -5.21
N VAL A 195 -17.48 -12.40 -5.77
CA VAL A 195 -17.68 -13.27 -6.95
C VAL A 195 -18.57 -14.47 -6.62
N PRO A 196 -18.38 -15.21 -5.50
CA PRO A 196 -19.27 -16.28 -5.11
C PRO A 196 -20.72 -15.82 -4.90
N LEU A 197 -20.92 -14.69 -4.19
CA LEU A 197 -22.26 -14.12 -4.01
C LEU A 197 -22.90 -13.73 -5.34
N TRP A 198 -22.17 -13.06 -6.23
CA TRP A 198 -22.65 -12.72 -7.56
C TRP A 198 -23.04 -13.97 -8.37
N ARG A 199 -22.24 -15.04 -8.33
CA ARG A 199 -22.56 -16.31 -9.00
C ARG A 199 -23.82 -16.95 -8.43
N GLN A 200 -23.96 -16.98 -7.10
CA GLN A 200 -25.17 -17.48 -6.43
C GLN A 200 -26.40 -16.66 -6.84
N HIS A 201 -26.25 -15.34 -6.96
CA HIS A 201 -27.30 -14.44 -7.41
C HIS A 201 -27.70 -14.62 -8.87
N HIS A 202 -26.75 -14.86 -9.76
CA HIS A 202 -27.05 -15.13 -11.15
C HIS A 202 -27.69 -16.50 -11.35
N ALA A 203 -27.19 -17.53 -10.65
CA ALA A 203 -27.78 -18.87 -10.68
C ALA A 203 -29.18 -18.88 -10.04
N GLY A 204 -29.32 -18.26 -8.88
CA GLY A 204 -30.57 -18.10 -8.14
C GLY A 204 -31.56 -17.22 -8.89
N GLY A 205 -31.12 -16.16 -9.56
CA GLY A 205 -31.94 -15.30 -10.41
C GLY A 205 -32.46 -16.01 -11.66
N ALA A 206 -31.67 -16.90 -12.28
CA ALA A 206 -32.13 -17.72 -13.39
C ALA A 206 -33.17 -18.77 -12.95
N LEU A 207 -32.99 -19.35 -11.76
CA LEU A 207 -33.94 -20.28 -11.16
C LEU A 207 -35.22 -19.56 -10.67
N GLU A 208 -35.07 -18.44 -9.98
CA GLU A 208 -36.15 -17.56 -9.53
C GLU A 208 -36.89 -16.96 -10.72
N GLU A 209 -36.27 -16.60 -11.84
CA GLU A 209 -37.01 -16.09 -13.00
C GLU A 209 -37.87 -17.19 -13.64
N ARG A 210 -37.36 -18.44 -13.72
CA ARG A 210 -38.16 -19.62 -14.10
C ARG A 210 -39.28 -19.92 -13.09
N LEU A 211 -39.04 -19.65 -11.81
CA LEU A 211 -40.05 -19.76 -10.76
C LEU A 211 -40.96 -18.52 -10.67
N ARG A 212 -40.56 -17.34 -11.17
CA ARG A 212 -41.28 -16.05 -11.18
C ARG A 212 -42.19 -15.89 -12.38
N GLU A 213 -41.90 -16.59 -13.46
CA GLU A 213 -42.93 -17.03 -14.42
C GLU A 213 -44.01 -17.91 -13.75
N ARG A 214 -43.81 -18.36 -12.50
CA ARG A 214 -44.79 -19.10 -11.69
C ARG A 214 -45.21 -18.45 -10.35
N LEU A 215 -44.44 -17.54 -9.72
CA LEU A 215 -44.73 -16.83 -8.44
C LEU A 215 -43.62 -15.81 -8.04
N PRO A 216 -43.92 -14.63 -7.44
CA PRO A 216 -42.90 -13.62 -7.17
C PRO A 216 -42.33 -13.66 -5.74
N ALA A 217 -40.99 -13.67 -5.58
CA ALA A 217 -40.20 -12.84 -4.64
C ALA A 217 -38.70 -13.25 -4.60
N GLY A 218 -37.78 -12.30 -4.33
CA GLY A 218 -36.32 -12.53 -4.24
C GLY A 218 -35.49 -11.25 -4.09
N GLU A 219 -35.74 -10.45 -3.04
CA GLU A 219 -35.26 -9.05 -2.94
C GLU A 219 -34.17 -8.80 -1.87
N ASN A 220 -34.07 -9.67 -0.85
CA ASN A 220 -33.15 -9.48 0.29
C ASN A 220 -31.68 -9.67 -0.07
N ASP A 221 -31.35 -10.71 -0.81
CA ASP A 221 -29.96 -11.06 -1.08
C ASP A 221 -29.32 -10.01 -2.03
N ARG A 222 -30.09 -9.43 -2.96
CA ARG A 222 -29.61 -8.43 -3.93
C ARG A 222 -29.12 -7.16 -3.22
N GLN A 223 -29.78 -6.77 -2.13
CA GLN A 223 -29.34 -5.63 -1.33
C GLN A 223 -28.01 -5.90 -0.61
N ALA A 224 -27.72 -7.15 -0.24
CA ALA A 224 -26.45 -7.53 0.37
C ALA A 224 -25.29 -7.40 -0.63
N LEU A 225 -25.48 -7.85 -1.88
CA LEU A 225 -24.51 -7.67 -2.97
C LEU A 225 -24.21 -6.18 -3.22
N HIS A 226 -25.24 -5.34 -3.24
CA HIS A 226 -25.08 -3.90 -3.47
C HIS A 226 -24.33 -3.18 -2.36
N ARG A 227 -24.58 -3.53 -1.09
CA ARG A 227 -23.80 -2.99 0.03
C ARG A 227 -22.32 -3.38 -0.03
N LEU A 228 -22.04 -4.58 -0.53
CA LEU A 228 -20.67 -5.08 -0.66
C LEU A 228 -19.92 -4.42 -1.83
N ILE A 229 -20.59 -4.17 -2.95
CA ILE A 229 -20.00 -3.39 -4.06
C ILE A 229 -19.71 -1.95 -3.62
N ALA A 230 -20.66 -1.30 -2.93
CA ALA A 230 -20.47 0.06 -2.43
C ALA A 230 -19.30 0.18 -1.44
N SER A 231 -19.12 -0.81 -0.54
CA SER A 231 -18.00 -0.81 0.41
C SER A 231 -16.64 -1.09 -0.24
N LEU A 232 -16.62 -1.74 -1.41
CA LEU A 232 -15.40 -1.95 -2.20
C LEU A 232 -15.02 -0.71 -3.03
N GLN A 233 -15.99 0.11 -3.43
CA GLN A 233 -15.78 1.35 -4.18
C GLN A 233 -15.37 2.54 -3.28
N THR A 234 -15.72 2.53 -1.99
CA THR A 234 -15.25 3.54 -1.04
C THR A 234 -13.82 3.24 -0.59
N SER A 235 -12.82 3.75 -1.33
CA SER A 235 -11.53 4.10 -0.74
C SER A 235 -11.58 5.56 -0.29
N PRO A 236 -11.23 5.90 0.97
CA PRO A 236 -11.16 7.30 1.37
C PRO A 236 -10.05 8.01 0.58
N PRO A 237 -10.26 9.26 0.13
CA PRO A 237 -9.13 10.09 -0.26
C PRO A 237 -8.30 10.35 1.01
N THR A 238 -7.08 9.85 1.07
CA THR A 238 -6.07 10.34 2.02
C THR A 238 -5.62 11.72 1.56
N THR A 239 -6.50 12.72 1.73
CA THR A 239 -6.12 14.12 1.67
C THR A 239 -5.39 14.45 2.97
N HIS A 240 -4.11 14.05 3.07
CA HIS A 240 -3.20 14.77 3.95
C HIS A 240 -2.90 16.10 3.27
N THR A 241 -3.76 17.09 3.52
CA THR A 241 -3.38 18.50 3.38
C THR A 241 -2.52 18.81 4.60
N PRO A 242 -1.20 19.01 4.49
CA PRO A 242 -0.49 19.70 5.54
C PRO A 242 -0.98 21.14 5.55
N THR A 243 -1.89 21.45 6.47
CA THR A 243 -2.20 22.83 6.83
C THR A 243 -0.93 23.43 7.41
N HIS A 244 -0.16 24.10 6.56
CA HIS A 244 0.86 25.04 7.00
C HIS A 244 0.18 26.10 7.87
N PRO A 245 0.63 26.34 9.12
CA PRO A 245 0.22 27.54 9.84
C PRO A 245 0.78 28.76 9.10
N ASN A 246 -0.13 29.64 8.70
CA ASN A 246 0.12 30.94 8.10
C ASN A 246 1.00 31.80 9.05
N PRO A 247 2.16 32.33 8.62
CA PRO A 247 3.03 33.14 9.47
C PRO A 247 2.56 34.60 9.65
N ALA A 248 1.28 34.92 9.39
CA ALA A 248 0.76 36.28 9.41
C ALA A 248 0.20 36.76 10.78
N ASP A 249 0.02 35.89 11.77
CA ASP A 249 -0.44 36.30 13.11
C ASP A 249 0.72 36.62 14.07
N ARG A 250 1.56 37.59 13.67
CA ARG A 250 2.37 38.35 14.63
C ARG A 250 1.80 39.76 14.71
N GLU A 251 0.76 39.92 15.54
CA GLU A 251 0.47 41.24 16.10
C GLU A 251 1.61 41.66 17.04
N PRO A 252 2.03 42.94 17.00
CA PRO A 252 3.04 43.48 17.88
C PRO A 252 2.39 43.86 19.22
N SER A 253 2.89 43.29 20.32
CA SER A 253 2.55 43.79 21.66
C SER A 253 3.57 44.84 22.14
N PRO A 254 3.09 45.85 22.89
CA PRO A 254 3.85 47.04 23.31
C PRO A 254 4.91 46.79 24.39
#